data_AF-A0A7Y2GNM1-F1
#
_entry.id   AF-A0A7Y2GNM1-F1
#
_cell.length_a   1.000
_cell.length_b   1.000
_cell.length_c   1.000
_cell.angle_alpha   90.00
_cell.angle_beta   90.00
_cell.angle_gamma   90.00
#
_symmetry.space_group_name_H-M   'P 1'
#
loop_
_entity.id
_entity.type
_entity.pdbx_description
1 polymer ?
#
loop_
_entity_poly.entity_id
_entity_poly.type
_entity_poly.pdbx_seq_one_letter_code
_entity_poly.pdbx_strand_id
1 'polypeptide(L)'
;EQIMVIGEGEKMPAALIQPDFEFLNDWAIKHNITIPENSDIVLNEKVLARYQEEVDAANEKFAKWEKVKQFRLTPDVWSINDGHLTPTMKLRRKIIKEKYINLYNDIYGH
;
A
#
# COMPACT_ATOMS: atom_id res chain seq x y z
N GLU A 1 2.33 5.09 -6.01
CA GLU A 1 1.89 6.49 -6.17
C GLU A 1 1.47 7.13 -4.84
N GLN A 2 0.59 6.49 -4.08
CA GLN A 2 0.09 7.04 -2.81
C GLN A 2 0.33 6.08 -1.64
N ILE A 3 0.43 6.63 -0.43
CA ILE A 3 0.61 5.86 0.80
C ILE A 3 -0.28 6.43 1.91
N MET A 4 -0.92 5.54 2.66
CA MET A 4 -1.68 5.86 3.85
C MET A 4 -1.16 5.05 5.05
N VAL A 5 -0.46 5.73 5.96
CA VAL A 5 -0.07 5.13 7.25
C VAL A 5 -1.31 4.92 8.11
N ILE A 6 -1.43 3.75 8.72
CA ILE A 6 -2.49 3.26 9.59
C ILE A 6 -1.89 2.74 10.91
N GLY A 7 -2.75 2.41 11.88
CA GLY A 7 -2.34 1.89 13.19
C GLY A 7 -2.68 2.78 14.37
N GLU A 8 -3.56 3.76 14.17
CA GLU A 8 -4.15 4.50 15.28
C GLU A 8 -4.94 3.55 16.18
N GLY A 9 -4.52 3.43 17.45
CA GLY A 9 -5.11 2.49 18.41
C GLY A 9 -4.60 1.05 18.30
N GLU A 10 -3.58 0.78 17.48
CA GLU A 10 -3.06 -0.58 17.23
C GLU A 10 -1.65 -0.80 17.79
N LYS A 11 -1.20 -2.06 17.79
CA LYS A 11 0.11 -2.49 18.32
C LYS A 11 1.33 -1.90 17.61
N MET A 12 1.18 -1.42 16.38
CA MET A 12 2.28 -0.86 15.57
C MET A 12 1.77 -0.03 14.38
N PRO A 13 2.57 0.93 13.90
CA PRO A 13 2.30 1.58 12.62
C PRO A 13 2.40 0.58 11.47
N ALA A 14 1.46 0.67 10.54
CA ALA A 14 1.46 -0.05 9.28
C ALA A 14 1.06 0.88 8.12
N ALA A 15 1.08 0.41 6.88
CA ALA A 15 0.70 1.22 5.72
C ALA A 15 -0.16 0.46 4.71
N LEU A 16 -1.12 1.18 4.12
CA LEU A 16 -1.73 0.79 2.85
C LEU A 16 -1.09 1.62 1.75
N ILE A 17 -0.57 0.96 0.72
CA ILE A 17 0.16 1.59 -0.37
C ILE A 17 -0.61 1.33 -1.66
N GLN A 18 -0.91 2.39 -2.41
CA GLN A 18 -1.42 2.28 -3.78
C GLN A 18 -0.24 2.34 -4.74
N PRO A 19 0.10 1.22 -5.41
CA PRO A 19 1.12 1.21 -6.45
C PRO A 19 0.76 2.15 -7.59
N ASP A 20 1.81 2.68 -8.24
CA ASP A 20 1.64 3.16 -9.60
C ASP A 20 1.60 1.92 -10.50
N PHE A 21 0.43 1.56 -11.02
CA PHE A 21 0.27 0.33 -11.79
C PHE A 21 0.90 0.42 -13.17
N GLU A 22 0.99 1.59 -13.78
CA GLU A 22 1.68 1.74 -15.06
C GLU A 22 3.17 1.45 -14.87
N PHE A 23 3.80 2.10 -13.89
CA PHE A 23 5.20 1.86 -13.57
C PHE A 23 5.46 0.44 -13.08
N LEU A 24 4.57 -0.10 -12.23
CA LEU A 24 4.72 -1.43 -11.67
C LEU A 24 4.64 -2.52 -12.75
N ASN A 25 3.73 -2.39 -13.72
CA ASN A 25 3.63 -3.33 -14.83
C ASN A 25 4.90 -3.30 -15.71
N ASP A 26 5.41 -2.12 -16.04
CA ASP A 26 6.66 -1.98 -16.78
C ASP A 26 7.85 -2.61 -16.04
N TRP A 27 7.91 -2.40 -14.72
CA TRP A 27 8.93 -3.03 -13.87
C TRP A 27 8.77 -4.56 -13.86
N ALA A 28 7.54 -5.06 -13.72
CA ALA A 28 7.24 -6.49 -13.68
C ALA A 28 7.64 -7.19 -14.98
N ILE A 29 7.32 -6.61 -16.14
CA ILE A 29 7.72 -7.13 -17.46
C ILE A 29 9.25 -7.27 -17.55
N LYS A 30 10.00 -6.24 -17.13
CA LYS A 30 11.48 -6.26 -17.12
C LYS A 30 12.06 -7.34 -16.21
N HIS A 31 11.30 -7.78 -15.19
CA HIS A 31 11.71 -8.81 -14.24
C HIS A 31 11.09 -10.20 -14.56
N ASN A 32 10.55 -10.37 -15.78
CA ASN A 32 9.88 -11.59 -16.24
C ASN A 32 8.71 -12.02 -15.35
N ILE A 33 7.96 -11.04 -14.83
CA ILE A 33 6.73 -11.24 -14.08
C ILE A 33 5.59 -10.86 -15.02
N THR A 34 4.81 -11.85 -15.45
CA THR A 34 3.62 -11.63 -16.27
C THR A 34 2.40 -11.98 -15.44
N ILE A 35 1.65 -10.95 -15.07
CA ILE A 35 0.45 -11.09 -14.25
C ILE A 35 -0.67 -10.30 -14.94
N PRO A 36 -1.85 -10.92 -15.16
CA PRO A 36 -2.92 -10.29 -15.92
C PRO A 36 -3.66 -9.21 -15.14
N GLU A 37 -3.69 -9.29 -13.81
CA GLU A 37 -4.51 -8.42 -12.98
C GLU A 37 -3.72 -7.73 -11.86
N ASN A 38 -4.15 -6.51 -11.53
CA ASN A 38 -3.60 -5.73 -10.42
C ASN A 38 -3.82 -6.43 -9.06
N SER A 39 -4.88 -7.23 -8.91
CA SER A 39 -5.15 -8.09 -7.75
C SER A 39 -4.06 -9.11 -7.49
N ASP A 40 -3.48 -9.66 -8.56
CA ASP A 40 -2.45 -10.69 -8.47
C ASP A 40 -1.05 -10.07 -8.31
N ILE A 41 -0.77 -8.93 -8.96
CA ILE A 41 0.56 -8.29 -8.92
C ILE A 41 0.89 -7.77 -7.53
N VAL A 42 -0.11 -7.29 -6.80
CA VAL A 42 0.03 -6.78 -5.43
C VAL A 42 0.31 -7.87 -4.39
N LEU A 43 0.08 -9.13 -4.75
CA LEU A 43 0.38 -10.31 -3.92
C LEU A 43 1.70 -10.98 -4.32
N ASN A 44 2.33 -10.56 -5.42
CA ASN A 44 3.54 -11.18 -5.91
C ASN A 44 4.73 -10.93 -4.97
N GLU A 45 5.43 -11.98 -4.56
CA GLU A 45 6.53 -11.90 -3.61
C GLU A 45 7.68 -10.99 -4.07
N LYS A 46 8.01 -10.96 -5.37
CA LYS A 46 9.07 -10.08 -5.89
C LYS A 46 8.65 -8.62 -5.83
N VAL A 47 7.38 -8.34 -6.09
CA VAL A 47 6.82 -7.00 -5.99
C VAL A 47 6.81 -6.55 -4.53
N LEU A 48 6.32 -7.41 -3.63
CA LEU A 48 6.33 -7.14 -2.18
C LEU A 48 7.75 -6.90 -1.66
N ALA A 49 8.73 -7.72 -2.08
CA ALA A 49 10.13 -7.53 -1.70
C ALA A 49 10.67 -6.17 -2.19
N ARG A 50 10.35 -5.78 -3.43
CA ARG A 50 10.76 -4.47 -3.96
C ARG A 50 10.16 -3.31 -3.17
N TYR A 51 8.90 -3.40 -2.78
CA TYR A 51 8.26 -2.39 -1.93
C TYR A 51 8.81 -2.39 -0.50
N GLN A 52 9.20 -3.56 0.03
CA GLN A 52 9.84 -3.68 1.33
C GLN A 52 11.17 -2.91 1.38
N GLU A 53 12.00 -3.00 0.33
CA GLU A 53 13.23 -2.21 0.23
C GLU A 53 12.98 -0.70 0.32
N GLU A 54 11.95 -0.21 -0.38
CA GLU A 54 11.58 1.22 -0.36
C GLU A 54 11.03 1.66 1.01
N VAL A 55 10.21 0.81 1.64
CA VAL A 55 9.69 1.06 2.99
C VAL A 55 10.82 1.05 4.02
N ASP A 56 11.78 0.14 3.90
CA ASP A 56 12.93 0.06 4.80
C ASP A 56 13.83 1.29 4.68
N ALA A 57 14.13 1.73 3.45
CA ALA A 57 14.87 2.95 3.18
C ALA A 57 14.16 4.20 3.75
N ALA A 58 12.83 4.28 3.58
CA ALA A 58 12.04 5.37 4.16
C ALA A 58 12.06 5.32 5.70
N ASN A 59 11.97 4.13 6.29
CA ASN A 59 11.99 3.88 7.72
C ASN A 59 13.33 4.24 8.38
N GLU A 60 14.45 4.36 7.66
CA GLU A 60 15.74 4.75 8.23
C GLU A 60 15.68 6.12 8.94
N LYS A 61 14.80 7.01 8.48
CA LYS A 61 14.65 8.38 8.99
C LYS A 61 13.81 8.48 10.26
N PHE A 62 13.19 7.39 10.70
CA PHE A 62 12.20 7.38 11.79
C PHE A 62 12.71 6.64 13.03
N ALA A 63 12.22 7.04 14.20
CA ALA A 63 12.48 6.29 15.43
C ALA A 63 11.82 4.91 15.38
N LYS A 64 12.34 3.94 16.14
CA LYS A 64 11.86 2.53 16.12
C LYS A 64 10.33 2.38 16.30
N TRP A 65 9.69 3.28 17.04
CA TRP A 65 8.26 3.25 17.32
C TRP A 65 7.40 3.91 16.22
N GLU A 66 8.00 4.74 15.37
CA GLU A 66 7.35 5.43 14.23
C GLU A 66 7.47 4.63 12.92
N LYS A 67 8.42 3.69 12.86
CA LYS A 67 8.65 2.87 11.67
C LYS A 67 7.43 2.05 11.30
N VAL A 68 7.09 2.06 10.01
CA VAL A 68 6.07 1.20 9.41
C VAL A 68 6.57 -0.24 9.48
N LYS A 69 5.91 -1.08 10.29
CA LYS A 69 6.35 -2.47 10.52
C LYS A 69 5.74 -3.47 9.55
N GLN A 70 4.57 -3.15 9.01
CA GLN A 70 3.88 -3.94 8.01
C GLN A 70 3.26 -3.02 6.96
N PHE A 71 3.12 -3.52 5.73
CA PHE A 71 2.33 -2.85 4.72
C PHE A 71 1.53 -3.87 3.90
N ARG A 72 0.49 -3.37 3.23
CA ARG A 72 -0.21 -4.09 2.17
C ARG A 72 -0.37 -3.18 0.97
N LEU A 73 -0.26 -3.77 -0.21
CA LEU A 73 -0.50 -3.11 -1.48
C LEU A 73 -2.00 -3.20 -1.80
N THR A 74 -2.60 -2.10 -2.25
CA THR A 74 -4.02 -2.09 -2.67
C THR A 74 -4.12 -2.31 -4.17
N PRO A 75 -5.08 -3.12 -4.67
CA PRO A 75 -5.20 -3.45 -6.10
C PRO A 75 -5.88 -2.36 -6.95
N ASP A 76 -6.51 -1.36 -6.33
CA ASP A 76 -7.20 -0.29 -7.04
C ASP A 76 -6.42 1.03 -7.05
N VAL A 77 -6.62 1.81 -8.11
CA VAL A 77 -6.18 3.22 -8.17
C VAL A 77 -7.11 4.08 -7.30
N TRP A 78 -6.53 4.96 -6.49
CA TRP A 78 -7.30 5.87 -5.64
C TRP A 78 -7.65 7.14 -6.40
N SER A 79 -8.94 7.33 -6.66
CA SER A 79 -9.45 8.45 -7.47
C SER A 79 -10.39 9.38 -6.69
N ILE A 80 -10.64 10.57 -7.24
CA ILE A 80 -11.68 11.50 -6.76
C ILE A 80 -13.08 10.93 -7.03
N ASN A 81 -13.27 10.32 -8.21
CA ASN A 81 -14.57 9.80 -8.67
C ASN A 81 -15.10 8.70 -7.74
N ASP A 82 -14.22 7.82 -7.28
CA ASP A 82 -14.57 6.74 -6.36
C ASP A 82 -14.57 7.19 -4.89
N GLY A 83 -14.37 8.48 -4.63
CA GLY A 83 -14.41 9.04 -3.29
C GLY A 83 -13.23 8.66 -2.40
N HIS A 84 -12.12 8.14 -2.97
CA HIS A 84 -10.89 7.90 -2.23
C HIS A 84 -10.14 9.22 -1.94
N LEU A 85 -10.25 10.19 -2.85
CA LEU A 85 -9.60 11.49 -2.77
C LEU A 85 -10.61 12.64 -2.69
N THR A 86 -10.21 13.73 -2.04
CA THR A 86 -10.90 15.03 -2.18
C THR A 86 -10.58 15.64 -3.56
N PRO A 87 -11.38 16.62 -4.04
CA PRO A 87 -11.00 17.41 -5.23
C PRO A 87 -9.63 18.09 -5.11
N THR A 88 -9.15 18.30 -3.89
CA THR A 88 -7.80 18.81 -3.57
C THR A 88 -6.75 17.71 -3.41
N MET A 89 -7.02 16.49 -3.88
CA MET A 89 -6.14 15.32 -3.85
C MET A 89 -5.73 14.83 -2.44
N LYS A 90 -6.49 15.20 -1.40
CA LYS A 90 -6.27 14.68 -0.04
C LYS A 90 -6.95 13.33 0.14
N LEU A 91 -6.28 12.40 0.83
CA LEU A 91 -6.82 11.07 1.15
C LEU A 91 -8.05 11.16 2.06
N ARG A 92 -9.15 10.52 1.66
CA ARG A 92 -10.33 10.27 2.49
C ARG A 92 -10.12 8.97 3.29
N ARG A 93 -9.31 9.08 4.34
CA ARG A 93 -8.81 7.94 5.15
C ARG A 93 -9.90 6.98 5.60
N LYS A 94 -11.07 7.49 6.02
CA LYS A 94 -12.22 6.66 6.45
C LYS A 94 -12.71 5.74 5.33
N ILE A 95 -12.94 6.28 4.14
CA ILE A 95 -13.42 5.52 2.98
C ILE A 95 -12.41 4.47 2.54
N ILE A 96 -11.13 4.86 2.47
CA ILE A 96 -10.04 3.94 2.10
C ILE A 96 -9.92 2.80 3.13
N LYS A 97 -9.94 3.12 4.44
CA LYS A 97 -9.88 2.11 5.51
C LYS A 97 -11.07 1.15 5.45
N GLU A 98 -12.28 1.66 5.22
CA GLU A 98 -13.50 0.83 5.09
C GLU A 98 -13.42 -0.09 3.87
N LYS A 99 -12.97 0.41 2.71
CA LYS A 99 -12.78 -0.40 1.50
C LYS A 99 -11.77 -1.53 1.71
N TYR A 100 -10.66 -1.26 2.39
CA TYR A 100 -9.57 -2.22 2.60
C TYR A 100 -9.55 -2.78 4.03
N ILE A 101 -10.72 -2.91 4.67
CA ILE A 101 -10.82 -3.41 6.04
C ILE A 101 -10.25 -4.82 6.18
N ASN A 102 -10.37 -5.65 5.14
CA ASN A 102 -9.79 -7.00 5.13
C ASN A 102 -8.26 -6.97 5.21
N LEU A 103 -7.60 -6.07 4.46
CA LEU A 103 -6.14 -5.89 4.53
C LEU A 103 -5.72 -5.31 5.88
N TYR A 104 -6.52 -4.41 6.44
CA TYR A 104 -6.30 -3.88 7.79
C TYR A 104 -6.37 -5.01 8.84
N ASN A 105 -7.40 -5.84 8.79
CA ASN A 105 -7.59 -6.94 9.72
C ASN A 105 -6.49 -8.00 9.58
N ASP A 106 -6.06 -8.31 8.36
CA ASP A 106 -4.94 -9.20 8.08
C ASP A 106 -3.62 -8.72 8.73
N ILE A 107 -3.35 -7.41 8.71
CA ILE A 107 -2.16 -6.84 9.37
C ILE A 107 -2.19 -7.02 10.89
N TYR A 108 -3.35 -6.78 11.52
CA TYR A 108 -3.47 -6.75 12.98
C TYR A 108 -3.87 -8.08 13.61
N GLY A 109 -4.45 -9.01 12.84
CA GLY A 109 -4.95 -10.30 13.29
C GLY A 109 -6.29 -10.19 14.01
N HIS A 110 -7.17 -9.32 13.52
CA HIS A 110 -8.57 -9.20 13.99
C HIS A 110 -9.44 -10.32 13.45
#